data_AF-A0A843HGW7-F1
#
_entry.id   AF-A0A843HGW7-F1
#
_cell.length_a   1.000
_cell.length_b   1.000
_cell.length_c   1.000
_cell.angle_alpha   90.00
_cell.angle_beta   90.00
_cell.angle_gamma   90.00
#
_symmetry.space_group_name_H-M   'P 1'
#
loop_
_entity.id
_entity.type
_entity.pdbx_description
1 polymer ?
#
loop_
_entity_poly.entity_id
_entity_poly.type
_entity_poly.pdbx_seq_one_letter_code
_entity_poly.pdbx_strand_id
1 'polypeptide(L)'
;MSYTNHTTNYNLPQYIGTDKPTYLGDFNSAMSAIDAQMKLNADTASTAGTNATTANTNIGTLANLQTEVKTDLVNAINEVNTSTGTAQNTATTASATATSALASATNANNEITSLKNYLSLSSITNYGGSNMSVTAGASTLTGTPSITVARNSEGSLCKIYGQIAYTIGTQGSNTTIKINADTGLRPEQRLTITNCGFTECAGNLANVTMYINTDGTIEFQCFNFYVPNGTEVIRMTAVLIFVKDFGDTPQPD
;
A
#
# COMPACT_ATOMS: atom_id res chain seq x y z
N MET A 1 -73.37 -66.93 54.47
CA MET A 1 -72.18 -66.17 54.06
C MET A 1 -71.77 -65.32 55.25
N SER A 2 -70.46 -65.10 55.46
CA SER A 2 -69.99 -64.33 56.62
C SER A 2 -70.13 -62.81 56.45
N TYR A 3 -70.17 -62.32 55.21
CA TYR A 3 -70.52 -60.95 54.83
C TYR A 3 -71.18 -60.93 53.45
N THR A 4 -72.00 -59.91 53.19
CA THR A 4 -72.68 -59.71 51.88
C THR A 4 -72.06 -58.58 51.05
N ASN A 5 -71.55 -57.52 51.70
CA ASN A 5 -70.99 -56.35 51.01
C ASN A 5 -69.48 -56.19 51.32
N HIS A 6 -68.82 -55.29 50.61
CA HIS A 6 -67.43 -54.91 50.87
C HIS A 6 -67.15 -53.43 50.61
N THR A 7 -66.08 -52.91 51.20
CA THR A 7 -65.60 -51.56 50.86
C THR A 7 -65.03 -51.50 49.44
N THR A 8 -65.12 -50.34 48.79
CA THR A 8 -64.72 -50.15 47.39
C THR A 8 -63.21 -50.29 47.15
N ASN A 9 -62.38 -49.74 48.04
CA ASN A 9 -60.94 -49.57 47.79
C ASN A 9 -60.06 -50.69 48.37
N TYR A 10 -60.51 -51.32 49.44
CA TYR A 10 -59.71 -52.31 50.19
C TYR A 10 -60.45 -53.64 50.38
N ASN A 11 -61.63 -53.77 49.77
CA ASN A 11 -62.44 -54.99 49.77
C ASN A 11 -62.70 -55.56 51.18
N LEU A 12 -62.80 -54.69 52.19
CA LEU A 12 -62.99 -55.07 53.58
C LEU A 12 -64.44 -55.51 53.79
N PRO A 13 -64.71 -56.57 54.57
CA PRO A 13 -66.06 -57.05 54.83
C PRO A 13 -67.00 -55.96 55.35
N GLN A 14 -68.19 -55.86 54.78
CA GLN A 14 -69.29 -55.04 55.28
C GLN A 14 -70.51 -55.93 55.55
N TYR A 15 -70.96 -55.91 56.81
CA TYR A 15 -72.01 -56.79 57.30
C TYR A 15 -73.39 -56.13 57.21
N ILE A 16 -74.39 -56.90 56.78
CA ILE A 16 -75.82 -56.56 56.87
C ILE A 16 -76.52 -57.41 57.93
N GLY A 17 -77.75 -57.06 58.31
CA GLY A 17 -78.45 -57.69 59.45
C GLY A 17 -78.67 -59.21 59.35
N THR A 18 -78.57 -59.82 58.16
CA THR A 18 -78.70 -61.28 57.94
C THR A 18 -77.38 -62.03 57.97
N ASP A 19 -76.24 -61.31 57.95
CA ASP A 19 -74.91 -61.91 57.97
C ASP A 19 -74.61 -62.52 59.36
N LYS A 20 -73.73 -63.54 59.37
CA LYS A 20 -73.29 -64.20 60.60
C LYS A 20 -71.76 -64.26 60.66
N PRO A 21 -71.08 -63.11 60.87
CA PRO A 21 -69.63 -63.09 60.93
C PRO A 21 -69.10 -63.76 62.20
N THR A 22 -67.90 -64.32 62.08
CA THR A 22 -67.14 -64.89 63.20
C THR A 22 -66.04 -63.93 63.63
N TYR A 23 -65.84 -63.76 64.94
CA TYR A 23 -64.74 -62.94 65.46
C TYR A 23 -63.37 -63.57 65.15
N LEU A 24 -63.25 -64.88 65.33
CA LEU A 24 -61.98 -65.58 65.14
C LEU A 24 -61.58 -65.74 63.67
N GLY A 25 -62.54 -65.91 62.77
CA GLY A 25 -62.29 -66.08 61.35
C GLY A 25 -62.35 -64.74 60.61
N ASP A 26 -63.54 -64.17 60.48
CA ASP A 26 -63.81 -63.05 59.58
C ASP A 26 -63.22 -61.73 60.08
N PHE A 27 -63.44 -61.41 61.37
CA PHE A 27 -62.95 -60.15 61.94
C PHE A 27 -61.43 -60.13 62.03
N ASN A 28 -60.81 -61.19 62.58
CA ASN A 28 -59.35 -61.28 62.65
C ASN A 28 -58.70 -61.24 61.26
N SER A 29 -59.28 -61.93 60.27
CA SER A 29 -58.75 -61.89 58.90
C SER A 29 -58.83 -60.49 58.29
N ALA A 30 -59.94 -59.77 58.50
CA ALA A 30 -60.08 -58.39 58.05
C ALA A 30 -59.08 -57.46 58.77
N MET A 31 -58.88 -57.63 60.08
CA MET A 31 -57.90 -56.87 60.85
C MET A 31 -56.47 -57.13 60.38
N SER A 32 -56.11 -58.38 60.08
CA SER A 32 -54.80 -58.71 59.50
C SER A 32 -54.59 -58.09 58.12
N ALA A 33 -55.63 -58.06 57.28
CA ALA A 33 -55.54 -57.41 55.96
C ALA A 33 -55.34 -55.90 56.08
N ILE A 34 -56.04 -55.25 57.01
CA ILE A 34 -55.87 -53.81 57.31
C ILE A 34 -54.44 -53.54 57.81
N ASP A 35 -53.96 -54.33 58.76
CA ASP A 35 -52.62 -54.18 59.33
C ASP A 35 -51.53 -54.26 58.26
N ALA A 36 -51.58 -55.30 57.42
CA ALA A 36 -50.66 -55.48 56.31
C ALA A 36 -50.67 -54.30 55.32
N GLN A 37 -51.87 -53.83 54.93
CA GLN A 37 -51.99 -52.72 54.00
C GLN A 37 -51.51 -51.38 54.61
N MET A 38 -51.77 -51.14 55.90
CA MET A 38 -51.27 -49.95 56.59
C MET A 38 -49.74 -49.95 56.66
N LYS A 39 -49.12 -51.11 56.89
CA LYS A 39 -47.65 -51.22 56.87
C LYS A 39 -47.07 -50.91 55.48
N LEU A 40 -47.67 -51.45 54.43
CA LEU A 40 -47.26 -51.18 53.04
C LEU A 40 -47.38 -49.69 52.69
N ASN A 41 -48.46 -49.03 53.13
CA ASN A 41 -48.64 -47.59 52.92
C ASN A 41 -47.56 -46.77 53.64
N ALA A 42 -47.23 -47.13 54.89
CA ALA A 42 -46.18 -46.48 55.66
C ALA A 42 -44.80 -46.62 54.99
N ASP A 43 -44.47 -47.81 54.49
CA ASP A 43 -43.20 -48.08 53.80
C ASP A 43 -43.10 -47.35 52.47
N THR A 44 -44.20 -47.29 51.72
CA THR A 44 -44.29 -46.55 50.45
C THR A 44 -44.13 -45.05 50.69
N ALA A 45 -44.79 -44.49 51.70
CA ALA A 45 -44.66 -43.09 52.07
C ALA A 45 -43.24 -42.74 52.54
N SER A 46 -42.62 -43.62 53.32
CA SER A 46 -41.22 -43.47 53.75
C SER A 46 -40.28 -43.44 52.55
N THR A 47 -40.42 -44.39 51.62
CA THR A 47 -39.61 -44.46 50.40
C THR A 47 -39.80 -43.24 49.51
N ALA A 48 -41.05 -42.78 49.33
CA ALA A 48 -41.35 -41.56 48.57
C ALA A 48 -40.70 -40.32 49.23
N GLY A 49 -40.71 -40.23 50.56
CA GLY A 49 -40.02 -39.17 51.31
C GLY A 49 -38.51 -39.20 51.13
N THR A 50 -37.89 -40.38 51.17
CA THR A 50 -36.46 -40.55 50.88
C THR A 50 -36.12 -40.18 49.44
N ASN A 51 -36.93 -40.61 48.48
CA ASN A 51 -36.74 -40.28 47.06
C ASN A 51 -36.89 -38.78 46.81
N ALA A 52 -37.88 -38.13 47.43
CA ALA A 52 -38.06 -36.68 47.34
C ALA A 52 -36.89 -35.92 47.97
N THR A 53 -36.38 -36.38 49.13
CA THR A 53 -35.20 -35.80 49.79
C THR A 53 -33.95 -35.97 48.93
N THR A 54 -33.77 -37.15 48.34
CA THR A 54 -32.66 -37.47 47.43
C THR A 54 -32.76 -36.64 46.15
N ALA A 55 -33.95 -36.51 45.56
CA ALA A 55 -34.18 -35.66 44.40
C ALA A 55 -33.90 -34.20 44.73
N ASN A 56 -34.36 -33.69 45.88
CA ASN A 56 -34.10 -32.33 46.33
C ASN A 56 -32.59 -32.09 46.60
N THR A 57 -31.88 -33.11 47.08
CA THR A 57 -30.43 -33.06 47.29
C THR A 57 -29.66 -33.10 45.95
N ASN A 58 -30.08 -33.97 45.03
CA ASN A 58 -29.44 -34.17 43.72
C ASN A 58 -29.72 -33.02 42.73
N ILE A 59 -30.93 -32.45 42.76
CA ILE A 59 -31.27 -31.23 42.00
C ILE A 59 -30.50 -30.03 42.58
N GLY A 60 -30.16 -30.09 43.87
CA GLY A 60 -29.62 -28.95 44.59
C GLY A 60 -30.59 -27.77 44.63
N THR A 61 -30.15 -26.64 45.15
CA THR A 61 -30.84 -25.37 44.91
C THR A 61 -30.40 -24.87 43.54
N LEU A 62 -31.29 -24.32 42.70
CA LEU A 62 -30.85 -23.56 41.51
C LEU A 62 -29.94 -22.36 41.90
N ALA A 63 -30.00 -21.96 43.18
CA ALA A 63 -29.11 -21.00 43.83
C ALA A 63 -27.75 -21.58 44.31
N ASN A 64 -27.54 -22.89 44.26
CA ASN A 64 -26.35 -23.61 44.74
C ASN A 64 -25.40 -24.06 43.62
N LEU A 65 -25.56 -23.56 42.39
CA LEU A 65 -24.44 -23.53 41.47
C LEU A 65 -23.36 -22.67 42.14
N GLN A 66 -22.31 -23.32 42.68
CA GLN A 66 -21.31 -22.68 43.54
C GLN A 66 -20.72 -21.45 42.84
N THR A 67 -20.67 -20.35 43.58
CA THR A 67 -20.36 -18.98 43.16
C THR A 67 -18.97 -18.79 42.52
N GLU A 68 -18.08 -19.78 42.58
CA GLU A 68 -16.81 -19.81 41.83
C GLU A 68 -17.03 -20.11 40.35
N VAL A 69 -17.76 -21.17 40.00
CA VAL A 69 -17.93 -21.60 38.60
C VAL A 69 -18.57 -20.51 37.73
N LYS A 70 -19.52 -19.75 38.29
CA LYS A 70 -20.14 -18.60 37.60
C LYS A 70 -19.17 -17.42 37.47
N THR A 71 -18.40 -17.12 38.50
CA THR A 71 -17.43 -16.02 38.50
C THR A 71 -16.30 -16.32 37.51
N ASP A 72 -15.80 -17.55 37.49
CA ASP A 72 -14.77 -18.01 36.56
C ASP A 72 -15.24 -17.95 35.11
N LEU A 73 -16.48 -18.38 34.83
CA LEU A 73 -17.07 -18.26 33.49
C LEU A 73 -17.19 -16.80 33.04
N VAL A 74 -17.66 -15.90 33.92
CA VAL A 74 -17.76 -14.47 33.60
C VAL A 74 -16.38 -13.86 33.39
N ASN A 75 -15.41 -14.21 34.23
CA ASN A 75 -14.02 -13.76 34.09
C ASN A 75 -13.41 -14.24 32.78
N ALA A 76 -13.58 -15.52 32.43
CA ALA A 76 -13.10 -16.08 31.15
C ALA A 76 -13.74 -15.37 29.95
N ILE A 77 -15.05 -15.09 29.99
CA ILE A 77 -15.74 -14.32 28.94
C ILE A 77 -15.17 -12.90 28.84
N ASN A 78 -14.93 -12.24 29.97
CA ASN A 78 -14.37 -10.89 29.99
C ASN A 78 -12.93 -10.86 29.47
N GLU A 79 -12.12 -11.88 29.77
CA GLU A 79 -10.76 -12.04 29.24
C GLU A 79 -10.77 -12.27 27.73
N VAL A 80 -11.67 -13.13 27.23
CA VAL A 80 -11.87 -13.35 25.79
C VAL A 80 -12.33 -12.06 25.10
N ASN A 81 -13.27 -11.33 25.67
CA ASN A 81 -13.73 -10.05 25.11
C ASN A 81 -12.61 -9.01 25.07
N THR A 82 -11.79 -8.92 26.13
CA THR A 82 -10.64 -8.02 26.20
C THR A 82 -9.58 -8.39 25.16
N SER A 83 -9.26 -9.68 25.05
CA SER A 83 -8.32 -10.21 24.06
C SER A 83 -8.82 -9.97 22.63
N THR A 84 -10.11 -10.18 22.38
CA THR A 84 -10.75 -9.94 21.08
C THR A 84 -10.71 -8.45 20.71
N GLY A 85 -11.00 -7.56 21.67
CA GLY A 85 -10.88 -6.10 21.46
C GLY A 85 -9.44 -5.67 21.14
N THR A 86 -8.46 -6.24 21.86
CA THR A 86 -7.03 -5.99 21.61
C THR A 86 -6.61 -6.48 20.22
N ALA A 87 -7.04 -7.69 19.83
CA ALA A 87 -6.77 -8.26 18.51
C ALA A 87 -7.41 -7.41 17.40
N GLN A 88 -8.65 -6.96 17.58
CA GLN A 88 -9.34 -6.09 16.62
C GLN A 88 -8.62 -4.75 16.46
N ASN A 89 -8.21 -4.11 17.56
CA ASN A 89 -7.47 -2.84 17.51
C ASN A 89 -6.11 -3.00 16.83
N THR A 90 -5.41 -4.12 17.11
CA THR A 90 -4.15 -4.46 16.47
C THR A 90 -4.34 -4.65 14.97
N ALA A 91 -5.37 -5.40 14.55
CA ALA A 91 -5.69 -5.63 13.14
C ALA A 91 -6.06 -4.32 12.41
N THR A 92 -6.88 -3.47 13.03
CA THR A 92 -7.24 -2.15 12.48
C THR A 92 -6.00 -1.27 12.32
N THR A 93 -5.13 -1.24 13.32
CA THR A 93 -3.87 -0.47 13.27
C THR A 93 -2.96 -0.99 12.16
N ALA A 94 -2.77 -2.30 12.07
CA ALA A 94 -1.97 -2.93 11.02
C ALA A 94 -2.52 -2.63 9.61
N SER A 95 -3.85 -2.67 9.44
CA SER A 95 -4.51 -2.32 8.18
C SER A 95 -4.29 -0.85 7.78
N ALA A 96 -4.37 0.07 8.74
CA ALA A 96 -4.09 1.48 8.52
C ALA A 96 -2.61 1.71 8.14
N THR A 97 -1.67 1.08 8.86
CA THR A 97 -0.25 1.15 8.54
C THR A 97 0.05 0.60 7.14
N ALA A 98 -0.54 -0.54 6.76
CA ALA A 98 -0.38 -1.13 5.43
C ALA A 98 -0.91 -0.22 4.32
N THR A 99 -2.06 0.43 4.55
CA THR A 99 -2.64 1.40 3.61
C THR A 99 -1.72 2.61 3.40
N SER A 100 -1.19 3.18 4.50
CA SER A 100 -0.23 4.28 4.42
C SER A 100 1.07 3.88 3.71
N ALA A 101 1.58 2.67 3.96
CA ALA A 101 2.77 2.16 3.29
C ALA A 101 2.55 1.99 1.78
N LEU A 102 1.38 1.48 1.37
CA LEU A 102 1.01 1.35 -0.05
C LEU A 102 0.90 2.71 -0.74
N ALA A 103 0.33 3.71 -0.08
CA ALA A 103 0.25 5.07 -0.61
C ALA A 103 1.64 5.67 -0.82
N SER A 104 2.53 5.56 0.18
CA SER A 104 3.93 6.02 0.07
C SER A 104 4.68 5.31 -1.07
N ALA A 105 4.51 3.99 -1.21
CA ALA A 105 5.14 3.22 -2.29
C ALA A 105 4.63 3.64 -3.68
N THR A 106 3.32 3.93 -3.80
CA THR A 106 2.72 4.42 -5.04
C THR A 106 3.27 5.79 -5.42
N ASN A 107 3.37 6.70 -4.45
CA ASN A 107 3.93 8.03 -4.67
C ASN A 107 5.40 7.95 -5.12
N ALA A 108 6.21 7.14 -4.44
CA ALA A 108 7.61 6.92 -4.82
C ALA A 108 7.74 6.38 -6.26
N ASN A 109 6.88 5.44 -6.66
CA ASN A 109 6.88 4.92 -8.04
C ASN A 109 6.51 5.99 -9.08
N ASN A 110 5.57 6.88 -8.75
CA ASN A 110 5.19 8.00 -9.62
C ASN A 110 6.33 9.02 -9.77
N GLU A 111 7.02 9.34 -8.67
CA GLU A 111 8.20 10.23 -8.67
C GLU A 111 9.35 9.63 -9.49
N ILE A 112 9.64 8.33 -9.31
CA ILE A 112 10.67 7.62 -10.10
C ILE A 112 10.31 7.63 -11.59
N THR A 113 9.04 7.43 -11.93
CA THR A 113 8.59 7.47 -13.32
C THR A 113 8.77 8.86 -13.92
N SER A 114 8.43 9.90 -13.15
CA SER A 114 8.61 11.29 -13.55
C SER A 114 10.10 11.62 -13.78
N LEU A 115 10.98 11.18 -12.88
CA LEU A 115 12.43 11.36 -13.02
C LEU A 115 12.98 10.62 -14.25
N LYS A 116 12.56 9.37 -14.48
CA LYS A 116 12.95 8.60 -15.67
C LYS A 116 12.55 9.33 -16.95
N ASN A 117 11.33 9.85 -17.00
CA ASN A 117 10.84 10.62 -18.14
C ASN A 117 11.64 11.91 -18.34
N TYR A 118 11.92 12.63 -17.25
CA TYR A 118 12.74 13.85 -17.27
C TYR A 118 14.16 13.60 -17.81
N LEU A 119 14.81 12.51 -17.39
CA LEU A 119 16.18 12.15 -17.82
C LEU A 119 16.24 11.48 -19.19
N SER A 120 15.09 11.04 -19.74
CA SER A 120 15.03 10.35 -21.03
C SER A 120 15.21 11.33 -22.18
N LEU A 121 16.38 11.29 -22.83
CA LEU A 121 16.68 12.12 -24.01
C LEU A 121 16.17 11.45 -25.30
N SER A 122 14.85 11.32 -25.42
CA SER A 122 14.19 10.59 -26.52
C SER A 122 14.04 11.40 -27.81
N SER A 123 14.08 12.74 -27.74
CA SER A 123 13.98 13.61 -28.90
C SER A 123 15.37 13.93 -29.44
N ILE A 124 15.82 13.17 -30.42
CA ILE A 124 17.17 13.29 -31.00
C ILE A 124 17.06 13.84 -32.42
N THR A 125 17.74 14.95 -32.70
CA THR A 125 17.75 15.58 -34.03
C THR A 125 19.16 15.97 -34.40
N ASN A 126 19.55 15.65 -35.64
CA ASN A 126 20.82 16.03 -36.22
C ASN A 126 20.64 17.22 -37.17
N TYR A 127 21.42 18.28 -36.95
CA TYR A 127 21.45 19.48 -37.76
C TYR A 127 22.73 19.46 -38.59
N GLY A 128 22.56 19.28 -39.90
CA GLY A 128 23.66 19.28 -40.86
C GLY A 128 23.95 20.68 -41.42
N GLY A 129 24.89 20.78 -42.35
CA GLY A 129 25.26 22.04 -42.98
C GLY A 129 24.11 22.82 -43.64
N SER A 130 23.07 22.14 -44.15
CA SER A 130 21.87 22.78 -44.70
C SER A 130 21.03 23.51 -43.65
N ASN A 131 21.18 23.16 -42.36
CA ASN A 131 20.52 23.84 -41.25
C ASN A 131 21.38 24.95 -40.66
N MET A 132 22.61 25.15 -41.16
CA MET A 132 23.60 26.03 -40.54
C MET A 132 23.99 27.19 -41.45
N SER A 133 24.39 28.30 -40.84
CA SER A 133 24.96 29.47 -41.53
C SER A 133 26.16 30.00 -40.78
N VAL A 134 26.99 30.78 -41.47
CA VAL A 134 28.19 31.41 -40.90
C VAL A 134 28.08 32.92 -41.08
N THR A 135 28.28 33.67 -40.01
CA THR A 135 28.21 35.14 -40.00
C THR A 135 29.55 35.68 -39.49
N ALA A 136 30.54 35.81 -40.38
CA ALA A 136 31.75 36.64 -40.26
C ALA A 136 32.66 36.50 -41.50
N GLY A 137 33.48 37.54 -41.76
CA GLY A 137 34.40 37.73 -42.89
C GLY A 137 34.83 36.48 -43.67
N ALA A 138 34.28 36.33 -44.88
CA ALA A 138 34.58 35.29 -45.89
C ALA A 138 34.61 33.83 -45.40
N SER A 139 34.21 33.55 -44.15
CA SER A 139 34.19 32.20 -43.59
C SER A 139 33.03 31.40 -44.18
N THR A 140 33.26 30.12 -44.46
CA THR A 140 32.26 29.24 -45.08
C THR A 140 32.22 27.90 -44.35
N LEU A 141 31.03 27.29 -44.24
CA LEU A 141 30.95 25.88 -43.83
C LEU A 141 31.64 25.01 -44.87
N THR A 142 32.40 24.03 -44.41
CA THR A 142 33.12 23.08 -45.26
C THR A 142 33.00 21.67 -44.67
N GLY A 143 33.36 20.64 -45.44
CA GLY A 143 33.21 19.25 -44.98
C GLY A 143 31.76 18.88 -44.65
N THR A 144 31.58 18.17 -43.53
CA THR A 144 30.27 17.68 -43.05
C THR A 144 29.99 18.16 -41.62
N PRO A 145 29.65 19.45 -41.41
CA PRO A 145 29.23 19.93 -40.10
C PRO A 145 27.93 19.21 -39.70
N SER A 146 27.88 18.77 -38.45
CA SER A 146 26.81 17.94 -37.92
C SER A 146 26.75 18.13 -36.41
N ILE A 147 25.74 18.85 -35.94
CA ILE A 147 25.44 18.99 -34.50
C ILE A 147 24.17 18.22 -34.19
N THR A 148 24.26 17.31 -33.23
CA THR A 148 23.12 16.58 -32.69
C THR A 148 22.66 17.22 -31.40
N VAL A 149 21.35 17.45 -31.31
CA VAL A 149 20.66 17.84 -30.07
C VAL A 149 19.79 16.67 -29.65
N ALA A 150 20.09 16.08 -28.49
CA ALA A 150 19.27 15.07 -27.85
C ALA A 150 18.63 15.70 -26.61
N ARG A 151 17.31 15.80 -26.57
CA ARG A 151 16.57 16.45 -25.47
C ARG A 151 15.49 15.55 -24.89
N ASN A 152 15.10 15.83 -23.66
CA ASN A 152 13.87 15.27 -23.10
C ASN A 152 12.64 15.86 -23.82
N SER A 153 11.47 15.25 -23.60
CA SER A 153 10.22 15.63 -24.30
C SER A 153 9.90 17.12 -24.20
N GLU A 154 10.20 17.74 -23.07
CA GLU A 154 9.89 19.14 -22.75
C GLU A 154 11.02 20.11 -23.14
N GLY A 155 12.19 19.62 -23.53
CA GLY A 155 13.34 20.47 -23.90
C GLY A 155 14.06 21.14 -22.73
N SER A 156 13.76 20.76 -21.49
CA SER A 156 14.38 21.30 -20.27
C SER A 156 15.75 20.72 -19.95
N LEU A 157 16.06 19.54 -20.50
CA LEU A 157 17.33 18.84 -20.35
C LEU A 157 17.80 18.38 -21.73
N CYS A 158 19.05 18.65 -22.08
CA CYS A 158 19.59 18.24 -23.37
C CYS A 158 21.06 17.85 -23.32
N LYS A 159 21.50 17.15 -24.37
CA LYS A 159 22.91 16.98 -24.74
C LYS A 159 23.09 17.55 -26.14
N ILE A 160 24.17 18.32 -26.31
CA ILE A 160 24.56 18.87 -27.61
C ILE A 160 25.96 18.35 -27.92
N TYR A 161 26.14 17.75 -29.08
CA TYR A 161 27.41 17.12 -29.49
C TYR A 161 27.53 17.01 -31.00
N GLY A 162 28.73 16.71 -31.48
CA GLY A 162 28.98 16.50 -32.90
C GLY A 162 30.21 17.27 -33.35
N GLN A 163 30.18 17.81 -34.56
CA GLN A 163 31.28 18.59 -35.11
C GLN A 163 30.81 19.79 -35.93
N ILE A 164 31.62 20.84 -35.92
CA ILE A 164 31.45 22.00 -36.80
C ILE A 164 32.69 22.06 -37.68
N ALA A 165 32.49 21.92 -38.99
CA ALA A 165 33.54 22.03 -39.99
C ALA A 165 33.37 23.34 -40.79
N TYR A 166 34.39 24.18 -40.80
CA TYR A 166 34.35 25.49 -41.47
C TYR A 166 35.74 25.97 -41.88
N THR A 167 35.81 26.86 -42.86
CA THR A 167 37.01 27.58 -43.28
C THR A 167 36.90 29.03 -42.86
N ILE A 168 38.00 29.60 -42.35
CA ILE A 168 38.07 31.00 -41.91
C ILE A 168 38.42 31.87 -43.12
N GLY A 169 37.62 32.92 -43.36
CA GLY A 169 37.87 33.84 -44.46
C GLY A 169 38.73 35.06 -44.13
N THR A 170 38.87 35.41 -42.85
CA THR A 170 39.75 36.50 -42.41
C THR A 170 40.44 36.12 -41.10
N GLN A 171 41.77 36.09 -41.12
CA GLN A 171 42.59 35.75 -39.96
C GLN A 171 42.26 36.66 -38.76
N GLY A 172 42.18 36.06 -37.58
CA GLY A 172 41.96 36.78 -36.33
C GLY A 172 40.53 37.28 -36.09
N SER A 173 39.58 36.92 -36.97
CA SER A 173 38.17 37.31 -36.83
C SER A 173 37.38 36.29 -36.03
N ASN A 174 36.51 36.78 -35.14
CA ASN A 174 35.50 35.93 -34.50
C ASN A 174 34.50 35.47 -35.56
N THR A 175 34.19 34.17 -35.57
CA THR A 175 33.22 33.58 -36.50
C THR A 175 32.04 33.02 -35.72
N THR A 176 30.83 33.40 -36.11
CA THR A 176 29.60 32.80 -35.55
C THR A 176 29.04 31.78 -36.52
N ILE A 177 28.94 30.53 -36.08
CA ILE A 177 28.15 29.49 -36.76
C ILE A 177 26.78 29.39 -36.08
N LYS A 178 25.70 29.47 -36.84
CA LYS A 178 24.33 29.40 -36.32
C LYS A 178 23.60 28.18 -36.86
N ILE A 179 22.92 27.43 -36.00
CA ILE A 179 21.85 26.50 -36.39
C ILE A 179 20.58 27.33 -36.56
N ASN A 180 20.13 27.50 -37.81
CA ASN A 180 18.98 28.34 -38.18
C ASN A 180 17.63 27.63 -38.06
N ALA A 181 17.60 26.49 -37.38
CA ALA A 181 16.40 25.71 -37.11
C ALA A 181 16.02 25.81 -35.63
N ASP A 182 14.72 25.70 -35.35
CA ASP A 182 14.25 25.50 -33.98
C ASP A 182 14.71 24.13 -33.47
N THR A 183 15.59 24.14 -32.47
CA THR A 183 16.12 22.92 -31.86
C THR A 183 15.19 22.30 -30.82
N GLY A 184 14.08 22.98 -30.52
CA GLY A 184 13.16 22.66 -29.42
C GLY A 184 13.73 23.02 -28.05
N LEU A 185 14.87 23.72 -27.99
CA LEU A 185 15.45 24.27 -26.77
C LEU A 185 15.06 25.75 -26.65
N ARG A 186 14.08 26.06 -25.82
CA ARG A 186 13.54 27.42 -25.67
C ARG A 186 13.67 27.89 -24.22
N PRO A 187 14.89 28.23 -23.77
CA PRO A 187 15.07 28.77 -22.42
C PRO A 187 14.33 30.10 -22.29
N GLU A 188 13.97 30.49 -21.06
CA GLU A 188 13.27 31.76 -20.79
C GLU A 188 14.17 32.97 -21.10
N GLN A 189 15.48 32.80 -20.89
CA GLN A 189 16.52 33.77 -21.23
C GLN A 189 17.62 33.06 -22.03
N ARG A 190 18.38 33.82 -22.82
CA ARG A 190 19.48 33.26 -23.60
C ARG A 190 20.53 32.63 -22.69
N LEU A 191 20.74 31.32 -22.81
CA LEU A 191 21.77 30.61 -22.07
C LEU A 191 23.13 30.80 -22.76
N THR A 192 24.15 31.15 -21.98
CA THR A 192 25.54 31.28 -22.45
C THR A 192 26.40 30.20 -21.84
N ILE A 193 27.01 29.36 -22.67
CA ILE A 193 27.90 28.28 -22.26
C ILE A 193 29.28 28.54 -22.85
N THR A 194 30.18 29.03 -22.01
CA THR A 194 31.57 29.29 -22.40
C THR A 194 32.36 27.99 -22.40
N ASN A 195 33.28 27.84 -23.35
CA ASN A 195 34.16 26.67 -23.50
C ASN A 195 33.40 25.36 -23.75
N CYS A 196 32.33 25.43 -24.55
CA CYS A 196 31.52 24.28 -24.90
C CYS A 196 32.17 23.43 -26.01
N GLY A 197 32.80 22.31 -25.64
CA GLY A 197 33.34 21.35 -26.60
C GLY A 197 34.85 21.52 -26.82
N PHE A 198 35.61 20.82 -26.00
CA PHE A 198 37.04 20.60 -26.24
C PHE A 198 37.20 19.29 -27.00
N THR A 199 37.53 19.34 -28.29
CA THR A 199 38.45 18.36 -28.90
C THR A 199 38.88 18.76 -30.31
N GLU A 200 40.21 18.78 -30.48
CA GLU A 200 41.00 18.75 -31.72
C GLU A 200 40.65 19.77 -32.82
N CYS A 201 41.32 20.92 -32.78
CA CYS A 201 41.51 21.84 -33.90
C CYS A 201 43.02 21.86 -34.18
N ALA A 202 43.51 21.04 -35.13
CA ALA A 202 44.88 21.03 -35.69
C ALA A 202 46.06 21.52 -34.80
N GLY A 203 46.06 21.22 -33.49
CA GLY A 203 47.10 21.61 -32.52
C GLY A 203 46.86 22.85 -31.65
N ASN A 204 45.74 23.60 -31.77
CA ASN A 204 45.44 24.78 -30.93
C ASN A 204 44.11 24.66 -30.17
N LEU A 205 44.06 25.20 -28.94
CA LEU A 205 42.81 25.23 -28.14
C LEU A 205 41.84 26.29 -28.66
N ALA A 206 40.66 25.82 -29.02
CA ALA A 206 39.50 26.58 -29.44
C ALA A 206 38.66 27.05 -28.24
N ASN A 207 38.55 28.36 -28.01
CA ASN A 207 37.47 28.87 -27.17
C ASN A 207 36.21 28.98 -28.04
N VAL A 208 35.20 28.19 -27.71
CA VAL A 208 33.87 28.26 -28.33
C VAL A 208 32.87 28.61 -27.25
N THR A 209 32.10 29.67 -27.50
CA THR A 209 30.94 30.00 -26.67
C THR A 209 29.69 29.61 -27.41
N MET A 210 28.85 28.79 -26.78
CA MET A 210 27.53 28.44 -27.29
C MET A 210 26.49 29.35 -26.66
N TYR A 211 25.58 29.84 -27.49
CA TYR A 211 24.38 30.53 -27.07
C TYR A 211 23.17 29.67 -27.46
N ILE A 212 22.32 29.36 -26.49
CA ILE A 212 21.00 28.78 -26.74
C ILE A 212 20.00 29.93 -26.63
N ASN A 213 19.42 30.31 -27.76
CA ASN A 213 18.52 31.45 -27.85
C ASN A 213 17.09 31.06 -27.48
N THR A 214 16.31 32.04 -27.01
CA THR A 214 14.90 31.85 -26.61
C THR A 214 14.00 31.44 -27.79
N ASP A 215 14.44 31.70 -29.03
CA ASP A 215 13.74 31.35 -30.26
C ASP A 215 13.93 29.90 -30.72
N GLY A 216 14.74 29.11 -30.01
CA GLY A 216 15.06 27.73 -30.38
C GLY A 216 16.37 27.57 -31.14
N THR A 217 16.99 28.65 -31.60
CA THR A 217 18.25 28.60 -32.36
C THR A 217 19.47 28.47 -31.46
N ILE A 218 20.56 27.95 -32.02
CA ILE A 218 21.83 27.81 -31.31
C ILE A 218 22.93 28.50 -32.11
N GLU A 219 23.77 29.28 -31.43
CA GLU A 219 24.92 29.96 -32.02
C GLU A 219 26.21 29.48 -31.36
N PHE A 220 27.25 29.30 -32.17
CA PHE A 220 28.59 28.96 -31.74
C PHE A 220 29.51 30.10 -32.16
N GLN A 221 29.98 30.86 -31.19
CA GLN A 221 30.99 31.87 -31.41
C GLN A 221 32.37 31.26 -31.21
N CYS A 222 33.09 31.11 -32.32
CA CYS A 222 34.44 30.57 -32.37
C CYS A 222 35.43 31.74 -32.35
N PHE A 223 36.32 31.78 -31.35
CA PHE A 223 37.28 32.88 -31.16
C PHE A 223 38.65 32.57 -31.76
N ASN A 224 39.13 33.50 -32.60
CA ASN A 224 40.54 33.80 -32.84
C ASN A 224 41.50 32.61 -33.12
N PHE A 225 41.32 31.92 -34.25
CA PHE A 225 42.23 30.86 -34.72
C PHE A 225 43.27 31.36 -35.71
N TYR A 226 44.47 30.79 -35.62
CA TYR A 226 45.57 31.00 -36.56
C TYR A 226 45.74 29.76 -37.45
N VAL A 227 45.18 29.82 -38.67
CA VAL A 227 45.32 28.75 -39.66
C VAL A 227 45.16 29.35 -41.06
N PRO A 228 46.27 29.56 -41.79
CA PRO A 228 46.20 30.12 -43.14
C PRO A 228 45.50 29.13 -44.08
N ASN A 229 44.31 29.48 -44.57
CA ASN A 229 43.59 28.77 -45.64
C ASN A 229 43.25 27.29 -45.38
N GLY A 230 43.02 26.89 -44.12
CA GLY A 230 42.69 25.52 -43.70
C GLY A 230 41.18 25.25 -43.52
N THR A 231 40.80 23.98 -43.51
CA THR A 231 39.50 23.53 -42.99
C THR A 231 39.66 23.19 -41.52
N GLU A 232 38.89 23.84 -40.67
CA GLU A 232 38.83 23.57 -39.24
C GLU A 232 37.67 22.65 -38.90
N VAL A 233 37.90 21.74 -37.96
CA VAL A 233 36.87 20.88 -37.40
C VAL A 233 36.89 21.05 -35.90
N ILE A 234 35.82 21.59 -35.33
CA ILE A 234 35.61 21.64 -33.89
C ILE A 234 34.79 20.44 -33.51
N ARG A 235 35.28 19.58 -32.62
CA ARG A 235 34.49 18.48 -32.07
C ARG A 235 33.92 18.85 -30.71
N MET A 236 32.62 18.66 -30.59
CA MET A 236 31.86 18.90 -29.37
C MET A 236 31.56 17.57 -28.70
N THR A 237 32.24 17.33 -27.58
CA THR A 237 31.91 16.22 -26.69
C THR A 237 30.51 16.43 -26.10
N ALA A 238 29.77 15.34 -25.92
CA ALA A 238 28.45 15.40 -25.32
C ALA A 238 28.51 15.89 -23.87
N VAL A 239 27.96 17.08 -23.64
CA VAL A 239 27.76 17.66 -22.30
C VAL A 239 26.26 17.73 -22.03
N LEU A 240 25.86 17.33 -20.83
CA LEU A 240 24.48 17.46 -20.36
C LEU A 240 24.25 18.90 -19.91
N ILE A 241 23.20 19.53 -20.42
CA ILE A 241 22.87 20.94 -20.20
C ILE A 241 21.43 20.99 -19.66
N PHE A 242 21.25 21.71 -18.58
CA PHE A 242 19.93 22.12 -18.13
C PHE A 242 19.55 23.42 -18.83
N VAL A 243 18.43 23.40 -19.54
CA VAL A 243 17.96 24.51 -20.37
C VAL A 243 16.92 25.35 -19.64
N LYS A 244 16.19 24.75 -18.71
CA LYS A 244 15.25 25.47 -17.85
C LYS A 244 15.99 26.09 -16.67
N ASP A 245 15.63 27.33 -16.34
CA ASP A 245 16.06 28.02 -15.12
C ASP A 245 15.44 27.34 -13.88
N PHE A 246 16.23 27.09 -12.84
CA PHE A 246 15.76 26.53 -11.57
C PHE A 246 15.50 27.60 -10.51
N GLY A 247 15.63 28.89 -10.87
CA GLY A 247 15.57 30.01 -9.94
C GLY A 247 16.85 30.15 -9.11
N ASP A 248 17.92 29.47 -9.50
CA ASP A 248 19.24 29.58 -8.88
C ASP A 248 19.99 30.76 -9.49
N THR A 249 20.23 31.79 -8.69
CA THR A 249 21.15 32.87 -9.07
C THR A 249 22.57 32.40 -8.74
N PRO A 250 23.44 32.10 -9.72
CA PRO A 250 24.86 32.00 -9.42
C PRO A 250 25.31 33.32 -8.78
N GLN A 251 26.22 33.17 -7.83
CA GLN A 251 26.72 34.20 -6.91
C GLN A 251 26.76 35.60 -7.55
N PRO A 252 26.19 36.64 -6.90
CA PRO A 252 26.26 38.00 -7.44
C PRO A 252 27.72 38.42 -7.57
N ASP A 253 28.05 39.03 -8.72
CA ASP A 253 29.35 39.65 -9.02
C ASP A 253 29.80 40.63 -7.92
#